data_AF-A0A9W9RE31-F1
#
_entry.id   AF-A0A9W9RE31-F1
#
_cell.length_a   1.000
_cell.length_b   1.000
_cell.length_c   1.000
_cell.angle_alpha   90.00
_cell.angle_beta   90.00
_cell.angle_gamma   90.00
#
_symmetry.space_group_name_H-M   'P 1'
#
loop_
_entity.id
_entity.type
_entity.pdbx_description
1 polymer ?
#
loop_
_entity_poly.entity_id
_entity_poly.type
_entity_poly.pdbx_seq_one_letter_code
_entity_poly.pdbx_strand_id
1 'polypeptide(L)'
;MNNTDENDAQLQKWDEERDALQKRYWYQQRKLYTCQCNIASGPIKLAYESLRENPKWWMQKELVKDCAGRGGCCGRGCGCCEKREPTPGRRMGAGHCTSEFACYVSSQGFEFTTEEEDNIRDALRVTLDNLDSRDYLLTLSHAYLLRDNKVEHVDLAPKRSTWREIIRKQ
;
A
#
# COMPACT_ATOMS: atom_id res chain seq x y z
N MET A 1 -39.65 -11.91 -18.62
CA MET A 1 -38.47 -12.60 -19.17
C MET A 1 -37.25 -11.67 -19.35
N ASN A 2 -37.21 -10.45 -18.80
CA ASN A 2 -36.13 -9.48 -19.05
C ASN A 2 -35.04 -9.43 -17.96
N ASN A 3 -35.20 -10.17 -16.86
CA ASN A 3 -34.33 -10.06 -15.68
C ASN A 3 -33.10 -10.98 -15.76
N THR A 4 -33.12 -11.99 -16.62
CA THR A 4 -32.01 -12.95 -16.77
C THR A 4 -30.90 -12.35 -17.63
N ASP A 5 -31.25 -11.76 -18.77
CA ASP A 5 -30.29 -11.15 -19.71
C ASP A 5 -29.58 -9.93 -19.09
N GLU A 6 -30.29 -9.13 -18.28
CA GLU A 6 -29.69 -8.02 -17.52
C GLU A 6 -28.71 -8.51 -16.44
N ASN A 7 -29.04 -9.61 -15.76
CA ASN A 7 -28.14 -10.23 -14.78
C ASN A 7 -26.91 -10.86 -15.43
N ASP A 8 -27.07 -11.49 -16.60
CA ASP A 8 -25.97 -12.10 -17.35
C ASP A 8 -25.00 -11.04 -17.90
N ALA A 9 -25.52 -9.91 -18.39
CA ALA A 9 -24.70 -8.78 -18.81
C ALA A 9 -23.95 -8.14 -17.63
N GLN A 10 -24.59 -8.02 -16.47
CA GLN A 10 -23.97 -7.50 -15.25
C GLN A 10 -22.86 -8.42 -14.72
N LEU A 11 -23.10 -9.73 -14.75
CA LEU A 11 -22.11 -10.75 -14.39
C LEU A 11 -20.88 -10.67 -15.29
N GLN A 12 -21.10 -10.61 -16.62
CA GLN A 12 -20.01 -10.48 -17.57
C GLN A 12 -19.16 -9.22 -17.29
N LYS A 13 -19.81 -8.08 -17.04
CA LYS A 13 -19.10 -6.84 -16.70
C LYS A 13 -18.22 -6.99 -15.44
N TRP A 14 -18.74 -7.63 -14.39
CA TRP A 14 -17.97 -7.85 -13.16
C TRP A 14 -16.81 -8.82 -13.36
N ASP A 15 -16.98 -9.85 -14.19
CA ASP A 15 -15.89 -10.77 -14.54
C ASP A 15 -14.77 -10.06 -15.30
N GLU A 16 -15.12 -9.22 -16.28
CA GLU A 16 -14.15 -8.40 -17.02
C GLU A 16 -13.41 -7.43 -16.08
N GLU A 17 -14.11 -6.76 -15.18
CA GLU A 17 -13.53 -5.86 -14.19
C GLU A 17 -12.60 -6.60 -13.21
N ARG A 18 -13.03 -7.76 -12.71
CA ARG A 18 -12.20 -8.62 -11.84
C ARG A 18 -10.90 -8.99 -12.53
N ASP A 19 -10.97 -9.41 -13.79
CA ASP A 19 -9.79 -9.85 -14.55
C ASP A 19 -8.84 -8.69 -14.84
N ALA A 20 -9.39 -7.51 -15.15
CA ALA A 20 -8.61 -6.28 -15.30
C ALA A 20 -7.88 -5.89 -14.00
N LEU A 21 -8.58 -5.92 -12.86
CA LEU A 21 -8.00 -5.63 -11.54
C LEU A 21 -6.94 -6.66 -11.15
N GLN A 22 -7.15 -7.94 -11.46
CA GLN A 22 -6.17 -9.00 -11.20
C GLN A 22 -4.89 -8.78 -12.02
N LYS A 23 -5.01 -8.38 -13.29
CA LYS A 23 -3.85 -8.00 -14.13
C LYS A 23 -3.13 -6.77 -13.56
N ARG A 24 -3.86 -5.69 -13.22
CA ARG A 24 -3.28 -4.48 -12.61
C ARG A 24 -2.53 -4.83 -11.33
N TYR A 25 -3.12 -5.69 -10.48
CA TYR A 25 -2.48 -6.16 -9.25
C TYR A 25 -1.15 -6.88 -9.53
N TRP A 26 -1.12 -7.80 -10.50
CA TRP A 26 0.11 -8.52 -10.88
C TRP A 26 1.21 -7.56 -11.36
N TYR A 27 0.88 -6.57 -12.19
CA TYR A 27 1.85 -5.55 -12.61
C TYR A 27 2.39 -4.74 -11.43
N GLN A 28 1.54 -4.31 -10.49
CA GLN A 28 1.96 -3.55 -9.32
C GLN A 28 2.85 -4.37 -8.39
N GLN A 29 2.55 -5.65 -8.19
CA GLN A 29 3.42 -6.57 -7.46
C GLN A 29 4.81 -6.65 -8.09
N ARG A 30 4.88 -6.78 -9.43
CA ARG A 30 6.15 -6.88 -10.14
C ARG A 30 6.95 -5.58 -10.05
N LYS A 31 6.31 -4.43 -10.20
CA LYS A 31 6.94 -3.12 -10.00
C LYS A 31 7.52 -2.99 -8.59
N LEU A 32 6.74 -3.33 -7.57
CA LEU A 32 7.21 -3.31 -6.17
C LEU A 32 8.42 -4.23 -5.98
N TYR A 33 8.35 -5.46 -6.50
CA TYR A 33 9.46 -6.42 -6.42
C TYR A 33 10.74 -5.86 -7.08
N THR A 34 10.63 -5.29 -8.27
CA THR A 34 11.76 -4.64 -8.95
C THR A 34 12.35 -3.52 -8.11
N CYS A 35 11.52 -2.64 -7.53
CA CYS A 35 11.98 -1.58 -6.64
C CYS A 35 12.70 -2.16 -5.41
N GLN A 36 12.18 -3.22 -4.80
CA GLN A 36 12.80 -3.89 -3.65
C GLN A 36 14.16 -4.52 -4.01
N CYS A 37 14.27 -5.14 -5.19
CA CYS A 37 15.54 -5.70 -5.68
C CYS A 37 16.61 -4.63 -5.89
N ASN A 38 16.20 -3.41 -6.28
CA ASN A 38 17.11 -2.29 -6.50
C ASN A 38 17.59 -1.61 -5.21
N ILE A 39 17.04 -1.98 -4.04
CA ILE A 39 17.57 -1.51 -2.75
C ILE A 39 18.94 -2.14 -2.54
N ALA A 40 19.97 -1.30 -2.45
CA ALA A 40 21.34 -1.74 -2.21
C ALA A 40 21.42 -2.62 -0.95
N SER A 41 22.12 -3.76 -1.07
CA SER A 41 22.38 -4.63 0.06
C SER A 41 23.11 -3.87 1.17
N GLY A 42 22.66 -4.04 2.42
CA GLY A 42 23.23 -3.34 3.57
C GLY A 42 22.18 -2.98 4.61
N PRO A 43 22.50 -2.04 5.52
CA PRO A 43 21.62 -1.68 6.64
C PRO A 43 20.23 -1.20 6.19
N ILE A 44 20.14 -0.42 5.11
CA ILE A 44 18.86 0.08 4.58
C ILE A 44 17.93 -1.06 4.17
N LYS A 45 18.45 -2.03 3.40
CA LYS A 45 17.68 -3.19 2.98
C LYS A 45 17.22 -4.03 4.17
N LEU A 46 18.09 -4.25 5.16
CA LEU A 46 17.74 -4.97 6.38
C LEU A 46 16.67 -4.25 7.20
N ALA A 47 16.75 -2.92 7.30
CA ALA A 47 15.76 -2.11 8.03
C ALA A 47 14.39 -2.19 7.35
N TYR A 48 14.36 -2.04 6.01
CA TYR A 48 13.15 -2.22 5.21
C TYR A 48 12.55 -3.61 5.38
N GLU A 49 13.33 -4.67 5.20
CA GLU A 49 12.86 -6.06 5.34
C GLU A 49 12.33 -6.34 6.75
N SER A 50 13.06 -5.90 7.78
CA SER A 50 12.67 -6.05 9.19
C SER A 50 11.36 -5.32 9.50
N LEU A 51 11.19 -4.09 8.99
CA LEU A 51 9.94 -3.37 9.13
C LEU A 51 8.77 -4.15 8.48
N ARG A 52 9.00 -4.71 7.29
CA ARG A 52 7.99 -5.45 6.50
C ARG A 52 7.66 -6.82 7.08
N GLU A 53 8.44 -7.35 8.02
CA GLU A 53 8.07 -8.54 8.81
C GLU A 53 6.89 -8.26 9.76
N ASN A 54 6.69 -6.99 10.15
CA ASN A 54 5.52 -6.60 10.95
C ASN A 54 4.24 -6.66 10.10
N PRO A 55 3.25 -7.49 10.45
CA PRO A 55 1.99 -7.58 9.72
C PRO A 55 1.11 -6.34 9.87
N LYS A 56 1.52 -5.30 10.60
CA LYS A 56 0.86 -3.98 10.66
C LYS A 56 1.85 -2.85 10.38
N TRP A 57 2.92 -3.11 9.62
CA TRP A 57 3.95 -2.11 9.33
C TRP A 57 3.37 -0.81 8.77
N TRP A 58 2.29 -0.88 7.97
CA TRP A 58 1.63 0.28 7.40
C TRP A 58 0.92 1.19 8.41
N MET A 59 0.86 0.81 9.68
CA MET A 59 0.33 1.62 10.77
C MET A 59 1.42 2.35 11.55
N GLN A 60 2.64 2.50 11.00
CA GLN A 60 3.63 3.42 11.57
C GLN A 60 3.01 4.81 11.78
N LYS A 61 3.38 5.47 12.88
CA LYS A 61 2.87 6.79 13.27
C LYS A 61 3.05 7.82 12.17
N GLU A 62 4.17 7.76 11.46
CA GLU A 62 4.51 8.64 10.34
C GLU A 62 3.53 8.47 9.17
N LEU A 63 3.13 7.22 8.85
CA LEU A 63 2.15 6.95 7.78
C LEU A 63 0.74 7.42 8.16
N VAL A 64 0.37 7.25 9.44
CA VAL A 64 -0.91 7.74 9.96
C VAL A 64 -0.97 9.26 9.86
N LYS A 65 0.09 9.94 10.31
CA LYS A 65 0.23 11.40 10.22
C LYS A 65 0.22 11.89 8.78
N ASP A 66 0.95 11.23 7.89
CA ASP A 66 0.99 11.57 6.48
C ASP A 66 -0.38 11.41 5.81
N CYS A 67 -1.12 10.31 6.08
CA CYS A 67 -2.49 10.19 5.55
C CYS A 67 -3.41 11.24 6.15
N ALA A 68 -3.30 11.60 7.43
CA ALA A 68 -4.08 12.71 8.00
C ALA A 68 -3.73 14.06 7.36
N GLY A 69 -2.44 14.36 7.16
CA GLY A 69 -1.95 15.60 6.56
C GLY A 69 -2.37 15.79 5.09
N ARG A 70 -2.51 14.69 4.35
CA ARG A 70 -3.05 14.68 2.97
C ARG A 70 -4.58 14.71 2.90
N GLY A 71 -5.28 14.98 4.01
CA GLY A 71 -6.75 14.99 4.08
C GLY A 71 -7.38 13.60 4.00
N GLY A 72 -6.60 12.56 4.27
CA GLY A 72 -7.00 11.16 4.18
C GLY A 72 -7.83 10.67 5.36
N CYS A 73 -8.10 9.36 5.34
CA CYS A 73 -9.00 8.66 6.25
C CYS A 73 -8.66 8.86 7.74
N CYS A 74 -7.36 8.90 8.08
CA CYS A 74 -6.89 9.07 9.46
C CYS A 74 -7.20 10.46 10.03
N GLY A 75 -7.23 11.51 9.20
CA GLY A 75 -7.61 12.85 9.65
C GLY A 75 -9.10 12.96 10.00
N ARG A 76 -9.94 12.09 9.41
CA ARG A 76 -11.39 12.04 9.67
C ARG A 76 -11.78 11.13 10.84
N GLY A 77 -10.87 10.27 11.32
CA GLY A 77 -11.18 9.32 12.38
C GLY A 77 -12.13 8.18 11.97
N CYS A 78 -12.18 7.78 10.68
CA CYS A 78 -13.03 6.66 10.23
C CYS A 78 -12.72 5.31 10.91
N GLY A 79 -11.51 5.14 11.46
CA GLY A 79 -10.98 3.86 11.97
C GLY A 79 -10.72 2.79 10.89
N CYS A 80 -10.98 3.10 9.63
CA CYS A 80 -10.92 2.17 8.51
C CYS A 80 -9.50 1.69 8.17
N CYS A 81 -8.47 2.47 8.50
CA CYS A 81 -7.07 2.07 8.30
C CYS A 81 -6.60 1.07 9.36
N GLU A 82 -7.05 1.22 10.61
CA GLU A 82 -6.71 0.32 11.73
C GLU A 82 -7.39 -1.03 11.60
N LYS A 83 -8.63 -1.04 11.11
CA LYS A 83 -9.43 -2.24 10.87
C LYS A 83 -9.09 -2.95 9.56
N ARG A 84 -8.09 -2.46 8.82
CA ARG A 84 -7.69 -3.03 7.54
C ARG A 84 -7.02 -4.38 7.76
N GLU A 85 -7.66 -5.43 7.25
CA GLU A 85 -7.07 -6.76 7.18
C GLU A 85 -6.35 -7.00 5.85
N PRO A 86 -5.21 -7.71 5.84
CA PRO A 86 -4.58 -8.15 4.60
C PRO A 86 -5.55 -8.99 3.77
N THR A 87 -5.65 -8.68 2.47
CA THR A 87 -6.43 -9.54 1.57
C THR A 87 -5.77 -10.93 1.49
N PRO A 88 -6.53 -12.02 1.71
CA PRO A 88 -5.99 -13.38 1.58
C PRO A 88 -5.32 -13.60 0.22
N GLY A 89 -4.16 -14.27 0.22
CA GLY A 89 -3.37 -14.51 -0.99
C GLY A 89 -2.60 -13.28 -1.53
N ARG A 90 -2.81 -12.07 -0.98
CA ARG A 90 -2.22 -10.82 -1.47
C ARG A 90 -1.24 -10.20 -0.46
N ARG A 91 -0.13 -10.90 -0.21
CA ARG A 91 0.83 -10.56 0.88
C ARG A 91 1.72 -9.33 0.65
N MET A 92 1.91 -8.90 -0.60
CA MET A 92 2.89 -7.85 -0.93
C MET A 92 2.36 -6.41 -0.84
N GLY A 93 1.04 -6.23 -0.81
CA GLY A 93 0.41 -4.92 -1.05
C GLY A 93 -0.24 -4.26 0.16
N ALA A 94 -0.01 -4.76 1.38
CA ALA A 94 -0.62 -4.15 2.55
C ALA A 94 0.11 -2.84 2.87
N GLY A 95 -0.58 -1.71 2.70
CA GLY A 95 -0.07 -0.34 2.87
C GLY A 95 -1.09 0.54 3.57
N HIS A 96 -0.72 1.78 3.89
CA HIS A 96 -1.64 2.74 4.49
C HIS A 96 -2.64 3.26 3.43
N CYS A 97 -3.65 4.06 3.81
CA CYS A 97 -4.62 4.59 2.85
C CYS A 97 -3.96 5.32 1.67
N THR A 98 -4.45 5.05 0.46
CA THR A 98 -4.24 5.86 -0.75
C THR A 98 -5.54 6.59 -1.11
N SER A 99 -5.48 7.49 -2.09
CA SER A 99 -6.66 8.17 -2.66
C SER A 99 -7.69 7.18 -3.24
N GLU A 100 -7.26 6.00 -3.67
CA GLU A 100 -8.13 4.93 -4.18
C GLU A 100 -8.88 4.15 -3.09
N PHE A 101 -8.65 4.44 -1.80
CA PHE A 101 -9.32 3.70 -0.74
C PHE A 101 -10.81 4.02 -0.70
N ALA A 102 -11.69 3.01 -0.65
CA ALA A 102 -13.14 3.21 -0.73
C ALA A 102 -13.68 4.23 0.28
N CYS A 103 -13.21 4.22 1.55
CA CYS A 103 -13.64 5.22 2.54
C CYS A 103 -13.16 6.65 2.20
N TYR A 104 -12.08 6.79 1.44
CA TYR A 104 -11.64 8.07 0.90
C TYR A 104 -12.55 8.51 -0.25
N VAL A 105 -12.78 7.66 -1.24
CA VAL A 105 -13.65 7.95 -2.40
C VAL A 105 -15.07 8.28 -1.95
N SER A 106 -15.67 7.46 -1.09
CA SER A 106 -17.03 7.70 -0.56
C SER A 106 -17.16 9.01 0.20
N SER A 107 -16.06 9.52 0.79
CA SER A 107 -16.08 10.80 1.52
C SER A 107 -15.81 12.01 0.64
N GLN A 108 -15.13 11.84 -0.49
CA GLN A 108 -14.87 12.90 -1.47
C GLN A 108 -16.13 13.25 -2.25
N GLY A 109 -17.00 12.26 -2.53
CA GLY A 109 -18.21 12.46 -3.32
C GLY A 109 -17.97 12.53 -4.83
N PHE A 110 -16.74 12.24 -5.28
CA PHE A 110 -16.36 12.12 -6.68
C PHE A 110 -15.20 11.12 -6.85
N GLU A 111 -15.06 10.58 -8.06
CA GLU A 111 -13.95 9.70 -8.46
C GLU A 111 -12.93 10.51 -9.27
N PHE A 112 -11.64 10.23 -9.08
CA PHE A 112 -10.60 10.80 -9.91
C PHE A 112 -10.57 10.10 -11.27
N THR A 113 -10.37 10.89 -12.32
CA THR A 113 -9.99 10.35 -13.63
C THR A 113 -8.57 9.80 -13.58
N THR A 114 -8.23 8.90 -14.51
CA THR A 114 -6.86 8.36 -14.63
C THR A 114 -5.80 9.46 -14.75
N GLU A 115 -6.11 10.55 -15.46
CA GLU A 115 -5.22 11.70 -15.62
C GLU A 115 -5.00 12.43 -14.29
N GLU A 116 -6.05 12.64 -13.50
CA GLU A 116 -5.93 13.24 -12.16
C GLU A 116 -5.15 12.35 -11.18
N GLU A 117 -5.36 11.03 -11.23
CA GLU A 117 -4.59 10.08 -10.42
C GLU A 117 -3.10 10.13 -10.77
N ASP A 118 -2.77 10.18 -12.06
CA ASP A 118 -1.39 10.29 -12.53
C ASP A 118 -0.78 11.64 -12.16
N ASN A 119 -1.52 12.75 -12.29
CA ASN A 119 -1.08 14.07 -11.83
C ASN A 119 -0.78 14.12 -10.33
N ILE A 120 -1.62 13.51 -9.50
CA ILE A 120 -1.38 13.40 -8.05
C ILE A 120 -0.12 12.58 -7.76
N ARG A 121 0.08 11.46 -8.49
CA ARG A 121 1.26 10.61 -8.34
C ARG A 121 2.54 11.35 -8.75
N ASP A 122 2.49 12.09 -9.85
CA ASP A 122 3.63 12.83 -10.38
C ASP A 122 3.98 14.02 -9.48
N ALA A 123 2.99 14.73 -8.93
CA ALA A 123 3.22 15.76 -7.93
C ALA A 123 3.92 15.22 -6.66
N LEU A 124 3.50 14.04 -6.19
CA LEU A 124 4.18 13.36 -5.08
C LEU A 124 5.62 13.00 -5.48
N ARG A 125 5.84 12.46 -6.68
CA ARG A 125 7.18 12.12 -7.16
C ARG A 125 8.08 13.34 -7.22
N VAL A 126 7.61 14.45 -7.79
CA VAL A 126 8.34 15.73 -7.83
C VAL A 126 8.67 16.20 -6.42
N THR A 127 7.74 16.07 -5.47
CA THR A 127 7.98 16.41 -4.05
C THR A 127 9.07 15.54 -3.42
N LEU A 128 9.15 14.27 -3.79
CA LEU A 128 10.19 13.35 -3.31
C LEU A 128 11.55 13.59 -3.97
N ASP A 129 11.56 13.95 -5.26
CA ASP A 129 12.79 14.22 -6.02
C ASP A 129 13.39 15.59 -5.65
N ASN A 130 12.55 16.54 -5.22
CA ASN A 130 12.99 17.85 -4.75
C ASN A 130 13.42 17.81 -3.28
N LEU A 131 14.73 17.87 -3.04
CA LEU A 131 15.37 17.84 -1.71
C LEU A 131 14.99 19.00 -0.77
N ASP A 132 14.30 20.03 -1.26
CA ASP A 132 13.85 21.18 -0.47
C ASP A 132 12.84 20.79 0.62
N SER A 133 12.15 19.65 0.47
CA SER A 133 11.29 19.09 1.53
C SER A 133 12.00 18.01 2.34
N ARG A 134 13.19 18.34 2.87
CA ARG A 134 14.00 17.43 3.69
C ARG A 134 13.20 16.79 4.83
N ASP A 135 12.32 17.56 5.47
CA ASP A 135 11.48 17.07 6.58
C ASP A 135 10.45 16.02 6.13
N TYR A 136 9.86 16.19 4.94
CA TYR A 136 8.92 15.22 4.39
C TYR A 136 9.63 13.92 4.01
N LEU A 137 10.78 14.04 3.34
CA LEU A 137 11.63 12.89 3.00
C LEU A 137 12.14 12.13 4.23
N LEU A 138 12.55 12.85 5.28
CA LEU A 138 12.93 12.22 6.55
C LEU A 138 11.75 11.51 7.21
N THR A 139 10.57 12.13 7.21
CA THR A 139 9.34 11.53 7.75
C THR A 139 9.00 10.21 7.03
N LEU A 140 9.04 10.21 5.69
CA LEU A 140 8.80 8.99 4.91
C LEU A 140 9.93 7.97 5.09
N SER A 141 11.18 8.41 5.16
CA SER A 141 12.30 7.50 5.42
C SER A 141 12.13 6.79 6.76
N HIS A 142 11.74 7.52 7.81
CA HIS A 142 11.41 6.93 9.10
C HIS A 142 10.24 5.95 8.98
N ALA A 143 9.18 6.33 8.28
CA ALA A 143 8.00 5.49 8.07
C ALA A 143 8.28 4.14 7.40
N TYR A 144 9.28 4.09 6.51
CA TYR A 144 9.56 2.93 5.67
C TYR A 144 10.87 2.19 6.01
N LEU A 145 11.73 2.77 6.86
CA LEU A 145 13.02 2.19 7.22
C LEU A 145 13.21 2.07 8.74
N LEU A 146 12.55 2.90 9.54
CA LEU A 146 12.68 2.86 10.99
C LEU A 146 11.43 2.25 11.62
N ARG A 147 11.65 1.42 12.63
CA ARG A 147 10.57 0.79 13.36
C ARG A 147 10.19 1.69 14.55
N ASP A 148 8.91 2.02 14.68
CA ASP A 148 8.40 2.64 15.88
C ASP A 148 8.41 1.58 17.01
N ASN A 149 9.24 1.80 18.02
CA ASN A 149 9.42 0.88 19.17
C ASN A 149 8.14 0.75 20.02
N LYS A 150 7.09 1.53 19.73
CA LYS A 150 5.82 1.58 20.48
C LYS A 150 4.69 0.72 19.90
N VAL A 151 4.88 0.10 18.74
CA VAL A 151 3.89 -0.85 18.22
C VAL A 151 4.08 -2.18 18.94
N GLU A 152 3.25 -2.45 19.95
CA GLU A 152 3.27 -3.71 20.68
C GLU A 152 3.17 -4.90 19.72
N HIS A 153 4.06 -5.86 19.92
CA HIS A 153 4.09 -7.12 19.20
C HIS A 153 2.82 -7.90 19.51
N VAL A 154 2.02 -8.21 18.49
CA VAL A 154 1.16 -9.38 18.54
C VAL A 154 2.09 -10.56 18.30
N ASP A 155 2.34 -11.36 19.33
CA ASP A 155 3.17 -12.56 19.26
C ASP A 155 2.58 -13.58 18.28
N LEU A 156 2.94 -13.44 17.01
CA LEU A 156 2.84 -14.49 16.02
C LEU A 156 4.25 -14.97 15.76
N ALA A 157 4.52 -16.19 16.24
CA ALA A 157 5.79 -16.90 16.11
C ALA A 157 6.45 -16.65 14.74
N PRO A 158 7.78 -16.44 14.69
CA PRO A 158 8.46 -16.06 13.46
C PRO A 158 8.45 -17.25 12.51
N LYS A 159 7.47 -17.29 11.59
CA LYS A 159 7.63 -18.06 10.37
C LYS A 159 8.69 -17.31 9.57
N ARG A 160 9.93 -17.83 9.65
CA ARG A 160 11.07 -17.43 8.83
C ARG A 160 10.57 -17.02 7.44
N SER A 161 10.98 -15.83 6.99
CA SER A 161 10.61 -15.35 5.66
C SER A 161 11.04 -16.39 4.64
N THR A 162 10.07 -16.96 3.92
CA THR A 162 10.27 -17.98 2.87
C THR A 162 11.27 -17.49 1.81
N TRP A 163 11.42 -16.17 1.68
CA TRP A 163 12.38 -15.49 0.83
C TRP A 163 13.85 -15.77 1.17
N ARG A 164 14.21 -15.85 2.46
CA ARG A 164 15.59 -16.19 2.88
C ARG A 164 15.96 -17.64 2.56
N GLU A 165 14.97 -18.53 2.48
CA GLU A 165 15.18 -19.94 2.13
C GLU A 165 15.33 -20.16 0.62
N ILE A 166 14.68 -19.34 -0.21
CA ILE A 166 14.79 -19.39 -1.67
C ILE A 166 16.17 -18.88 -2.12
N ILE A 167 16.69 -17.81 -1.50
CA ILE A 167 17.97 -17.20 -1.89
C ILE A 167 19.19 -18.06 -1.48
N ARG A 168 19.10 -18.87 -0.42
CA ARG A 168 20.21 -19.75 0.03
C ARG A 168 20.36 -21.05 -0.77
N LYS A 169 19.42 -21.36 -1.68
CA LYS A 169 19.41 -22.61 -2.46
C LYS A 169 19.92 -22.44 -3.90
N GLN A 170 20.50 -21.28 -4.24
CA GLN A 170 21.25 -21.04 -5.47
C GLN A 170 22.73 -20.91 -5.14
#